data_AF-A0A1Q7PCI4-F1
#
_entry.id   AF-A0A1Q7PCI4-F1
#
_cell.length_a   1.000
_cell.length_b   1.000
_cell.length_c   1.000
_cell.angle_alpha   90.00
_cell.angle_beta   90.00
_cell.angle_gamma   90.00
#
_symmetry.space_group_name_H-M   'P 1'
#
loop_
_entity.id
_entity.type
_entity.pdbx_description
1 polymer ?
#
loop_
_entity_poly.entity_id
_entity_poly.type
_entity_poly.pdbx_seq_one_letter_code
_entity_poly.pdbx_strand_id
1 'polypeptide(L)' 'MTPSAKREILAVLVTDYGVPVRRACQAVRLSRAAYYRPPRSRLLQDTDVVTVLNDVVAWHTR' A
#
# COMPACT_ATOMS: atom_id res chain seq x y z
N MET A 1 -13.01 6.04 -0.08
CA MET A 1 -11.69 5.47 0.27
C MET A 1 -11.44 4.22 -0.55
N THR A 2 -10.32 4.15 -1.27
CA THR A 2 -9.95 2.96 -2.05
C THR A 2 -9.48 1.81 -1.15
N PRO A 3 -9.59 0.54 -1.58
CA PRO A 3 -9.04 -0.60 -0.82
C PRO A 3 -7.53 -0.47 -0.58
N SER A 4 -6.81 0.18 -1.49
CA SER A 4 -5.40 0.48 -1.38
C SER A 4 -5.08 1.43 -0.24
N ALA A 5 -5.81 2.54 -0.12
CA ALA A 5 -5.61 3.51 0.94
C ALA A 5 -6.00 2.94 2.32
N LYS A 6 -7.05 2.11 2.38
CA LYS A 6 -7.41 1.38 3.60
C LYS A 6 -6.28 0.49 4.13
N ARG A 7 -5.57 -0.21 3.23
CA ARG A 7 -4.45 -1.07 3.62
C ARG A 7 -3.25 -0.29 4.12
N GLU A 8 -2.98 0.86 3.50
CA GLU A 8 -1.89 1.76 3.90
C GLU A 8 -2.10 2.32 5.31
N ILE A 9 -3.30 2.85 5.60
CA ILE A 9 -3.65 3.30 6.95
C ILE A 9 -3.53 2.15 7.96
N LEU A 10 -4.00 0.97 7.58
CA LEU A 10 -3.93 -0.19 8.47
C LEU A 10 -2.49 -0.59 8.77
N ALA A 11 -1.59 -0.55 7.77
CA ALA A 11 -0.16 -0.80 7.96
C ALA A 11 0.42 0.17 9.00
N VAL A 12 0.23 1.48 8.80
CA VAL A 12 0.67 2.54 9.73
C VAL A 12 0.14 2.31 11.15
N LEU A 13 -1.15 1.99 11.31
CA LEU A 13 -1.73 1.72 12.63
C LEU A 13 -1.04 0.54 13.34
N VAL A 14 -0.68 -0.50 12.61
CA VAL A 14 -0.06 -1.70 13.19
C VAL A 14 1.44 -1.49 13.44
N THR A 15 2.17 -0.93 12.47
CA THR A 15 3.63 -0.80 12.53
C THR A 15 4.08 0.38 13.37
N ASP A 16 3.44 1.53 13.20
CA ASP A 16 3.93 2.80 13.75
C ASP A 16 3.27 3.09 15.10
N TYR A 17 2.01 2.69 15.25
CA TYR A 17 1.22 2.93 16.47
C TYR A 17 0.98 1.67 17.32
N GLY A 18 1.43 0.49 16.87
CA GLY A 18 1.31 -0.75 17.63
C GLY A 18 -0.14 -1.21 17.87
N VAL A 19 -1.10 -0.72 17.08
CA VAL A 19 -2.51 -1.06 17.26
C VAL A 19 -2.71 -2.54 16.91
N PRO A 20 -3.40 -3.34 17.76
CA PRO A 20 -3.70 -4.73 17.45
C PRO A 20 -4.45 -4.85 16.12
N VAL A 21 -4.04 -5.78 15.25
CA VAL A 21 -4.61 -6.01 13.91
C VAL A 21 -6.15 -6.03 13.93
N ARG A 22 -6.77 -6.66 14.94
CA ARG A 22 -8.23 -6.70 15.07
C ARG A 22 -8.85 -5.31 15.21
N ARG A 23 -8.28 -4.43 16.03
CA ARG A 23 -8.75 -3.06 16.23
C ARG A 23 -8.47 -2.20 14.99
N ALA A 24 -7.31 -2.35 14.37
CA ALA A 24 -6.97 -1.65 13.14
C ALA A 24 -7.92 -2.04 11.98
N CYS A 25 -8.21 -3.35 11.79
CA CYS A 25 -9.19 -3.83 10.82
C CYS A 25 -10.59 -3.23 11.07
N GLN A 26 -11.04 -3.15 12.32
CA GLN A 26 -12.32 -2.53 12.66
C GLN A 26 -12.34 -1.05 12.35
N ALA A 27 -11.31 -0.31 12.75
CA ALA A 27 -11.19 1.13 12.52
C ALA A 27 -11.27 1.50 11.04
N VAL A 28 -10.63 0.70 10.17
CA VAL A 28 -10.55 0.97 8.72
C VAL A 28 -11.67 0.25 7.93
N ARG A 29 -12.57 -0.45 8.62
CA ARG A 29 -13.65 -1.27 8.03
C ARG A 29 -13.11 -2.19 6.92
N LEU A 30 -12.11 -2.99 7.26
CA LEU A 30 -11.48 -4.01 6.42
C LEU A 30 -11.60 -5.38 7.11
N SER A 31 -11.84 -6.45 6.35
CA SER A 31 -11.86 -7.79 6.94
C SER A 31 -10.44 -8.23 7.35
N ARG A 32 -10.33 -9.04 8.40
CA ARG A 32 -9.05 -9.63 8.80
C ARG A 32 -8.44 -10.49 7.70
N ALA A 33 -9.26 -11.20 6.93
CA ALA A 33 -8.78 -12.00 5.80
C ALA A 33 -8.08 -11.12 4.75
N ALA A 34 -8.56 -9.89 4.52
CA ALA A 34 -7.94 -8.96 3.59
C ALA A 34 -6.61 -8.36 4.09
N TYR A 35 -6.33 -8.44 5.40
CA TYR A 35 -5.04 -8.11 5.99
C TYR A 35 -4.02 -9.23 5.79
N TYR A 36 -4.38 -10.47 6.16
CA TYR A 36 -3.48 -11.62 6.05
C TYR A 36 -3.26 -12.09 4.61
N ARG A 37 -4.13 -11.70 3.67
CA ARG A 37 -3.91 -11.93 2.25
C ARG A 37 -2.87 -10.92 1.75
N PRO A 38 -1.63 -11.34 1.46
CA PRO A 38 -0.63 -10.41 0.98
C PRO A 38 -1.12 -9.79 -0.33
N PRO A 39 -1.13 -8.45 -0.46
CA PRO A 39 -1.31 -7.83 -1.75
C PRO A 39 -0.16 -8.30 -2.65
N ARG A 40 -0.44 -8.53 -3.95
CA ARG A 40 0.65 -8.66 -4.92
C ARG A 40 1.51 -7.40 -4.77
N SER A 41 2.83 -7.57 -4.64
CA SER A 41 3.75 -6.47 -4.39
C SER A 41 3.46 -5.33 -5.36
N ARG A 42 3.12 -4.14 -4.86
CA ARG A 42 2.89 -2.95 -5.69
C ARG A 42 4.13 -2.60 -6.49
N LEU A 43 5.30 -2.73 -5.88
CA LEU A 43 6.58 -2.62 -6.58
C LEU A 43 6.60 -3.55 -7.79
N LEU A 44 6.23 -4.83 -7.65
CA LEU A 44 6.18 -5.75 -8.78
C LEU A 44 5.10 -5.43 -9.82
N GLN A 45 3.99 -4.79 -9.43
CA GLN A 45 2.93 -4.39 -10.38
C GLN A 45 3.28 -3.12 -11.13
N ASP A 46 3.92 -2.18 -10.43
CA ASP A 46 4.15 -0.83 -10.91
C ASP A 46 5.57 -0.67 -11.45
N THR A 47 6.42 -1.71 -11.43
CA THR A 47 7.81 -1.67 -11.95
C THR A 47 7.86 -1.04 -13.33
N ASP A 48 7.02 -1.52 -14.26
CA ASP A 48 7.03 -1.06 -15.65
C ASP A 48 6.64 0.42 -15.74
N VAL A 49 5.62 0.82 -14.96
CA VAL A 49 5.14 2.21 -14.90
C VAL A 49 6.20 3.13 -14.31
N VAL A 50 6.84 2.72 -13.20
CA VAL A 50 7.91 3.47 -12.54
C VAL A 50 9.12 3.60 -13.46
N THR A 51 9.48 2.53 -14.17
CA THR A 51 10.58 2.54 -15.13
C THR A 51 10.32 3.57 -16.23
N VAL A 52 9.14 3.52 -16.86
CA VAL A 52 8.78 4.47 -17.93
C VAL A 52 8.76 5.92 -17.41
N LEU A 53 8.19 6.17 -16.23
CA LEU A 53 8.16 7.51 -15.65
C LEU A 53 9.57 8.04 -15.38
N ASN A 54 10.47 7.20 -14.89
CA ASN A 54 11.87 7.57 -14.66
C ASN A 54 12.59 7.91 -15.98
N ASP A 55 12.32 7.17 -17.06
CA ASP A 55 12.89 7.47 -18.38
C ASP A 55 12.44 8.84 -18.90
N VAL A 56 11.16 9.19 -18.73
CA VAL A 56 10.63 10.51 -19.10
C VAL A 56 11.30 11.63 -18.31
N VAL A 57 11.47 11.45 -16.99
CA VAL A 57 12.16 12.42 -16.14
C VAL A 57 13.62 12.59 -16.57
N ALA A 58 14.31 11.48 -16.87
CA ALA A 58 15.69 11.50 -17.33
C ALA A 58 15.86 12.23 -18.67
N TRP A 59 14.88 12.11 -19.57
CA TRP A 59 14.86 12.85 -20.84
C TRP A 59 14.67 14.35 -20.64
N HIS A 60 13.80 14.76 -19.71
CA HIS A 60 13.47 16.17 -19.47
C HIS A 60 14.49 16.93 -18.63
N THR A 61 15.34 16.22 -17.87
CA THR A 61 16.37 16.82 -17.00
C THR A 61 17.70 17.03 -17.73
N ARG A 62 17.73 16.80 -19.05
CA ARG A 62 18.90 16.98 -19.93
C ARG A 62 18.91 18.32 -20.64
#